data_AF-A0A258YYD8-F1
#
_entry.id   AF-A0A258YYD8-F1
#
_cell.length_a   1.000
_cell.length_b   1.000
_cell.length_c   1.000
_cell.angle_alpha   90.00
_cell.angle_beta   90.00
_cell.angle_gamma   90.00
#
_symmetry.space_group_name_H-M   'P 1'
#
loop_
_entity.id
_entity.type
_entity.pdbx_description
1 polymer ?
#
loop_
_entity_poly.entity_id
_entity_poly.type
_entity_poly.pdbx_seq_one_letter_code
_entity_poly.pdbx_strand_id
1 'polypeptide(L)'
;NATGPKLNFGATPGLGEGSQLGEYTVSVCTADHAQHAAHELTKVLDKMRNGERQKILIGTGHGMCTCQGAAFEYIFNVEHEIRKAGLRDMADIQWISNESFMGDFGMGGLHMKVGGYVVSSRIFTESLFAERGVNYITGAHVNKVEKGKVSYELLDGTMGEETFDFSMLIPPFAGVGLKAYNKAGEDITDTVFAPNGFMKVDADYTPKPYEQWKASDWPLTYQNPTYKNVFAAGIAFAPPHLISKPAKSPSGTVINPTPPRTGMPSGIIGKAVARSVCDLITKGSGAHLHEASMAHMGAACVASAGKGWLDGTAAAMTVYPVVQDFEKYPGTGRDTDYTFGEIGLAGHWIKHILHYLFIYKAKLKPFWKIIPE
;
A
#
# COMPACT_ATOMS: atom_id res chain seq x y z
N ASN A 1 -2.62 -11.09 16.53
CA ASN A 1 -1.55 -10.22 16.03
C ASN A 1 -2.14 -9.16 15.11
N ALA A 2 -2.12 -7.90 15.53
CA ALA A 2 -2.60 -6.76 14.75
C ALA A 2 -1.63 -5.57 14.88
N THR A 3 -0.32 -5.86 14.96
CA THR A 3 0.72 -4.86 15.25
C THR A 3 1.00 -3.89 14.09
N GLY A 4 0.37 -4.08 12.93
CA GLY A 4 0.75 -3.37 11.71
C GLY A 4 2.14 -3.78 11.20
N PRO A 5 2.73 -2.99 10.29
CA PRO A 5 4.05 -3.23 9.74
C PRO A 5 5.16 -2.63 10.59
N LYS A 6 6.32 -3.30 10.58
CA LYS A 6 7.62 -2.64 10.71
C LYS A 6 7.87 -1.84 9.43
N LEU A 7 8.01 -0.52 9.56
CA LEU A 7 8.57 0.29 8.49
C LEU A 7 10.06 -0.06 8.40
N ASN A 8 10.52 -0.73 7.34
CA ASN A 8 11.89 -1.23 7.27
C ASN A 8 12.78 -0.28 6.45
N PHE A 9 12.99 0.94 6.96
CA PHE A 9 13.88 1.92 6.32
C PHE A 9 15.29 1.39 6.13
N GLY A 10 15.78 0.55 7.06
CA GLY A 10 17.09 -0.09 6.97
C GLY A 10 17.25 -1.10 5.83
N ALA A 11 16.19 -1.41 5.06
CA ALA A 11 16.32 -2.23 3.85
C ALA A 11 17.08 -1.52 2.73
N THR A 12 17.09 -0.19 2.73
CA THR A 12 17.76 0.63 1.73
C THR A 12 18.81 1.49 2.40
N PRO A 13 20.11 1.30 2.14
CA PRO A 13 21.17 2.16 2.65
C PRO A 13 20.88 3.65 2.47
N GLY A 14 20.93 4.40 3.57
CA GLY A 14 20.68 5.84 3.60
C GLY A 14 19.21 6.29 3.65
N LEU A 15 18.26 5.37 3.44
CA LEU A 15 16.83 5.65 3.64
C LEU A 15 16.49 5.71 5.14
N GLY A 16 17.24 4.98 5.97
CA GLY A 16 17.19 5.01 7.43
C GLY A 16 17.83 3.77 8.05
N GLU A 17 17.57 3.54 9.34
CA GLU A 17 18.12 2.41 10.09
C GLU A 17 17.01 1.65 10.82
N GLY A 18 16.87 0.36 10.50
CA GLY A 18 15.78 -0.45 11.04
C GLY A 18 14.41 0.17 10.74
N SER A 19 13.77 0.75 11.77
CA SER A 19 12.49 1.46 11.65
C SER A 19 12.55 2.96 11.83
N GLN A 20 13.75 3.51 11.99
CA GLN A 20 13.98 4.94 12.07
C GLN A 20 14.19 5.49 10.66
N LEU A 21 13.50 6.59 10.36
CA LEU A 21 13.67 7.35 9.12
C LEU A 21 15.09 7.97 9.10
N GLY A 22 15.75 7.97 7.94
CA GLY A 22 17.03 8.64 7.75
C GLY A 22 16.92 10.16 7.58
N GLU A 23 18.05 10.80 7.31
CA GLU A 23 18.14 12.28 7.26
C GLU A 23 17.86 12.88 5.87
N TYR A 24 17.95 12.07 4.82
CA TYR A 24 17.93 12.58 3.44
C TYR A 24 16.54 12.62 2.80
N THR A 25 15.54 11.99 3.41
CA THR A 25 14.17 11.89 2.86
C THR A 25 13.14 12.08 3.96
N VAL A 26 11.89 12.34 3.57
CA VAL A 26 10.76 12.38 4.48
C VAL A 26 9.87 11.14 4.29
N SER A 27 8.95 10.93 5.23
CA SER A 27 7.96 9.85 5.18
C SER A 27 6.59 10.38 5.59
N VAL A 28 5.53 9.68 5.23
CA VAL A 28 4.15 9.96 5.68
C VAL A 28 3.48 8.72 6.28
N CYS A 29 4.28 7.71 6.64
CA CYS A 29 3.76 6.45 7.18
C CYS A 29 3.25 6.58 8.62
N THR A 30 3.68 7.60 9.37
CA THR A 30 3.24 7.90 10.74
C THR A 30 2.84 9.39 10.83
N ALA A 31 2.10 9.74 11.88
CA ALA A 31 1.70 11.14 12.11
C ALA A 31 2.92 12.06 12.29
N ASP A 32 3.92 11.61 13.05
CA ASP A 32 5.15 12.38 13.30
C ASP A 32 5.95 12.57 12.01
N HIS A 33 6.07 11.52 11.18
CA HIS A 33 6.72 11.64 9.88
C HIS A 33 5.98 12.63 8.98
N ALA A 34 4.63 12.59 8.96
CA ALA A 34 3.83 13.50 8.14
C ALA A 34 3.97 14.98 8.59
N GLN A 35 4.08 15.24 9.89
CA GLN A 35 4.34 16.58 10.39
C GLN A 35 5.73 17.08 9.98
N HIS A 36 6.75 16.23 10.08
CA HIS A 36 8.10 16.54 9.59
C HIS A 36 8.10 16.81 8.08
N ALA A 37 7.42 15.96 7.30
CA ALA A 37 7.30 16.14 5.85
C ALA A 37 6.65 17.47 5.46
N ALA A 38 5.61 17.89 6.19
CA ALA A 38 4.97 19.20 5.97
C ALA A 38 5.91 20.38 6.28
N HIS A 39 6.73 20.25 7.33
CA HIS A 39 7.74 21.26 7.66
C HIS A 39 8.80 21.38 6.57
N GLU A 40 9.33 20.26 6.08
CA GLU A 40 10.31 20.25 4.98
C GLU A 40 9.70 20.78 3.67
N LEU A 41 8.44 20.43 3.36
CA LEU A 41 7.75 20.96 2.18
C LEU A 41 7.60 22.48 2.25
N THR A 42 7.37 23.05 3.44
CA THR A 42 7.30 24.51 3.60
C THR A 42 8.60 25.18 3.19
N LYS A 43 9.76 24.62 3.57
CA LYS A 43 11.09 25.13 3.17
C LYS A 43 11.29 25.08 1.67
N VAL A 44 10.82 24.01 1.02
CA VAL A 44 10.87 23.84 -0.44
C VAL A 44 10.06 24.94 -1.13
N LEU A 45 8.85 25.23 -0.63
CA LEU A 45 8.00 26.31 -1.16
C LEU A 45 8.66 27.68 -0.97
N ASP A 46 9.33 27.93 0.16
CA ASP A 46 10.04 29.19 0.39
C ASP A 46 11.20 29.39 -0.58
N LYS A 47 11.99 28.34 -0.86
CA LYS A 47 13.02 28.38 -1.90
C LYS A 47 12.45 28.68 -3.28
N MET A 48 11.34 28.04 -3.65
CA MET A 48 10.65 28.32 -4.91
C MET A 48 10.19 29.79 -5.02
N ARG A 49 9.65 30.37 -3.93
CA ARG A 49 9.26 31.79 -3.88
C ARG A 49 10.45 32.73 -4.07
N ASN A 50 11.64 32.30 -3.65
CA ASN A 50 12.89 33.03 -3.85
C ASN A 50 13.50 32.82 -5.24
N GLY A 51 12.83 32.10 -6.14
CA GLY A 51 13.27 31.88 -7.51
C GLY A 51 14.16 30.64 -7.71
N GLU A 52 14.30 29.78 -6.69
CA GLU A 52 15.06 28.54 -6.80
C GLU A 52 14.16 27.40 -7.28
N ARG A 53 14.40 26.89 -8.49
CA ARG A 53 13.70 25.70 -9.00
C ARG A 53 14.04 24.48 -8.14
N GLN A 54 13.05 23.65 -7.80
CA GLN A 54 13.23 22.50 -6.93
C GLN A 54 12.86 21.19 -7.64
N LYS A 55 13.66 20.16 -7.40
CA LYS A 55 13.39 18.78 -7.83
C LYS A 55 12.69 17.99 -6.72
N ILE A 56 11.58 17.35 -7.07
CA ILE A 56 10.72 16.61 -6.14
C ILE A 56 10.64 15.17 -6.60
N LEU A 57 11.09 14.25 -5.74
CA LEU A 57 11.06 12.81 -6.02
C LEU A 57 10.16 12.09 -5.02
N ILE A 58 9.05 11.50 -5.48
CA ILE A 58 8.09 10.83 -4.60
C ILE A 58 7.82 9.42 -5.11
N GLY A 59 7.74 8.43 -4.21
CA GLY A 59 7.42 7.07 -4.62
C GLY A 59 7.85 6.00 -3.63
N THR A 60 8.47 4.93 -4.12
CA THR A 60 8.91 3.78 -3.31
C THR A 60 10.43 3.71 -3.18
N GLY A 61 10.92 3.49 -1.96
CA GLY A 61 12.34 3.48 -1.64
C GLY A 61 13.03 2.12 -1.71
N HIS A 62 12.36 1.06 -2.20
CA HIS A 62 12.94 -0.28 -2.36
C HIS A 62 12.12 -1.10 -3.36
N GLY A 63 12.76 -2.07 -4.00
CA GLY A 63 12.12 -2.99 -4.96
C GLY A 63 11.00 -3.87 -4.37
N MET A 64 10.76 -3.88 -3.06
CA MET A 64 9.77 -4.77 -2.40
C MET A 64 8.73 -3.99 -1.59
N CYS A 65 8.54 -2.71 -1.91
CA CYS A 65 7.58 -1.87 -1.23
C CYS A 65 6.12 -2.25 -1.53
N THR A 66 5.25 -1.88 -0.60
CA THR A 66 3.78 -1.84 -0.76
C THR A 66 3.31 -0.40 -0.56
N CYS A 67 2.00 -0.17 -0.49
CA CYS A 67 1.39 1.14 -0.25
C CYS A 67 1.70 2.20 -1.33
N GLN A 68 1.82 1.77 -2.58
CA GLN A 68 1.95 2.64 -3.75
C GLN A 68 0.82 3.68 -3.80
N GLY A 69 -0.41 3.30 -3.44
CA GLY A 69 -1.54 4.23 -3.37
C GLY A 69 -1.32 5.42 -2.41
N ALA A 70 -0.58 5.23 -1.32
CA ALA A 70 -0.26 6.34 -0.39
C ALA A 70 0.76 7.30 -0.98
N ALA A 71 1.78 6.77 -1.67
CA ALA A 71 2.73 7.61 -2.39
C ALA A 71 2.07 8.34 -3.57
N PHE A 72 1.18 7.66 -4.31
CA PHE A 72 0.39 8.23 -5.39
C PHE A 72 -0.49 9.38 -4.89
N GLU A 73 -1.17 9.22 -3.75
CA GLU A 73 -1.91 10.32 -3.12
C GLU A 73 -0.99 11.48 -2.72
N TYR A 74 0.19 11.17 -2.16
CA TYR A 74 1.09 12.21 -1.67
C TYR A 74 1.72 13.05 -2.78
N ILE A 75 2.13 12.45 -3.90
CA ILE A 75 2.72 13.20 -5.03
C ILE A 75 1.73 14.21 -5.60
N PHE A 76 0.44 13.86 -5.72
CA PHE A 76 -0.59 14.80 -6.17
C PHE A 76 -0.98 15.82 -5.11
N ASN A 77 -0.95 15.49 -3.82
CA ASN A 77 -1.13 16.49 -2.78
C ASN A 77 -0.01 17.53 -2.78
N VAL A 78 1.25 17.11 -2.95
CA VAL A 78 2.39 18.02 -3.09
C VAL A 78 2.26 18.88 -4.34
N GLU A 79 1.95 18.27 -5.49
CA GLU A 79 1.70 18.99 -6.75
C GLU A 79 0.59 20.03 -6.61
N HIS A 80 -0.53 19.66 -5.97
CA HIS A 80 -1.66 20.55 -5.74
C HIS A 80 -1.29 21.73 -4.86
N GLU A 81 -0.57 21.52 -3.75
CA GLU A 81 -0.16 22.62 -2.86
C GLU A 81 0.84 23.57 -3.55
N ILE A 82 1.75 23.05 -4.36
CA ILE A 82 2.67 23.86 -5.17
C ILE A 82 1.89 24.69 -6.21
N ARG A 83 0.94 24.06 -6.91
CA ARG A 83 0.09 24.73 -7.89
C ARG A 83 -0.76 25.82 -7.26
N LYS A 84 -1.37 25.53 -6.10
CA LYS A 84 -2.16 26.49 -5.32
C LYS A 84 -1.32 27.67 -4.84
N ALA A 85 -0.04 27.46 -4.55
CA ALA A 85 0.91 28.52 -4.24
C ALA A 85 1.35 29.33 -5.48
N GLY A 86 0.95 28.95 -6.69
CA GLY A 86 1.37 29.59 -7.94
C GLY A 86 2.80 29.24 -8.36
N LEU A 87 3.38 28.15 -7.84
CA LEU A 87 4.80 27.82 -7.97
C LEU A 87 5.05 26.60 -8.86
N ARG A 88 4.05 26.11 -9.61
CA ARG A 88 4.15 24.85 -10.37
C ARG A 88 5.29 24.83 -11.38
N ASP A 89 5.57 25.97 -12.02
CA ASP A 89 6.64 26.10 -13.01
C ASP A 89 8.04 26.05 -12.38
N MET A 90 8.14 26.20 -11.06
CA MET A 90 9.37 26.10 -10.27
C MET A 90 9.63 24.67 -9.77
N ALA A 91 8.78 23.70 -10.12
CA ALA A 91 8.85 22.33 -9.60
C ALA A 91 9.03 21.29 -10.71
N ASP A 92 10.11 20.51 -10.62
CA ASP A 92 10.30 19.30 -11.42
C ASP A 92 9.87 18.10 -10.57
N ILE A 93 8.67 17.57 -10.84
CA ILE A 93 8.05 16.51 -10.03
C ILE A 93 8.19 15.17 -10.75
N GLN A 94 8.76 14.19 -10.04
CA GLN A 94 9.03 12.86 -10.55
C GLN A 94 8.57 11.76 -9.60
N TRP A 95 7.99 10.73 -10.18
CA TRP A 95 7.61 9.50 -9.53
C TRP A 95 8.64 8.40 -9.75
N ILE A 96 8.90 7.60 -8.72
CA ILE A 96 9.75 6.41 -8.82
C ILE A 96 9.08 5.24 -8.12
N SER A 97 8.83 4.14 -8.82
CA SER A 97 8.09 3.00 -8.27
C SER A 97 8.68 1.65 -8.64
N ASN A 98 8.57 0.70 -7.70
CA ASN A 98 8.88 -0.70 -7.91
C ASN A 98 7.79 -1.47 -8.68
N GLU A 99 6.69 -0.81 -9.06
CA GLU A 99 5.67 -1.38 -9.95
C GLU A 99 6.26 -1.65 -11.34
N SER A 100 5.94 -2.80 -11.93
CA SER A 100 6.40 -3.15 -13.29
C SER A 100 5.80 -2.28 -14.38
N PHE A 101 4.63 -1.68 -14.12
CA PHE A 101 3.96 -0.69 -14.94
C PHE A 101 3.16 0.27 -14.04
N MET A 102 2.83 1.47 -14.54
CA MET A 102 2.07 2.45 -13.76
C MET A 102 0.69 1.91 -13.36
N GLY A 103 0.30 2.09 -12.10
CA GLY A 103 -1.03 1.71 -11.62
C GLY A 103 -1.22 0.21 -11.39
N ASP A 104 -0.14 -0.54 -11.18
CA ASP A 104 -0.20 -1.93 -10.69
C ASP A 104 -0.75 -1.96 -9.25
N PHE A 105 -0.31 -1.01 -8.42
CA PHE A 105 -0.65 -0.83 -7.00
C PHE A 105 -0.41 -2.05 -6.10
N GLY A 106 0.39 -3.03 -6.54
CA GLY A 106 0.66 -4.28 -5.82
C GLY A 106 -0.46 -5.30 -5.91
N MET A 107 -1.38 -5.10 -6.86
CA MET A 107 -2.57 -5.91 -7.05
C MET A 107 -2.73 -6.35 -8.52
N GLY A 108 -1.68 -6.26 -9.33
CA GLY A 108 -1.68 -6.66 -10.74
C GLY A 108 -2.50 -5.73 -11.63
N GLY A 109 -2.62 -4.46 -11.24
CA GLY A 109 -3.45 -3.47 -11.91
C GLY A 109 -4.94 -3.76 -11.80
N LEU A 110 -5.79 -3.03 -12.53
CA LEU A 110 -7.21 -3.33 -12.66
C LEU A 110 -7.79 -2.90 -14.00
N HIS A 111 -8.92 -3.52 -14.36
CA HIS A 111 -9.74 -3.17 -15.51
C HIS A 111 -11.04 -2.55 -14.96
N MET A 112 -11.20 -1.24 -15.13
CA MET A 112 -12.30 -0.45 -14.57
C MET A 112 -13.28 -0.02 -15.65
N LYS A 113 -14.57 0.00 -15.32
CA LYS A 113 -15.60 0.57 -16.20
C LYS A 113 -15.61 2.09 -16.06
N VAL A 114 -15.27 2.81 -17.13
CA VAL A 114 -15.29 4.29 -17.21
C VAL A 114 -16.09 4.70 -18.45
N GLY A 115 -17.18 5.44 -18.26
CA GLY A 115 -17.98 5.96 -19.38
C GLY A 115 -18.52 4.88 -20.34
N GLY A 116 -18.75 3.65 -19.86
CA GLY A 116 -19.21 2.52 -20.68
C GLY A 116 -18.09 1.67 -21.29
N TYR A 117 -16.82 2.05 -21.16
CA TYR A 117 -15.66 1.31 -21.65
C TYR A 117 -14.86 0.70 -20.51
N VAL A 118 -14.10 -0.36 -20.79
CA VAL A 118 -13.16 -0.95 -19.84
C VAL A 118 -11.78 -0.34 -20.07
N VAL A 119 -11.28 0.40 -19.08
CA VAL A 119 -9.98 1.07 -19.09
C VAL A 119 -9.05 0.39 -18.10
N SER A 120 -7.78 0.22 -18.45
CA SER A 120 -6.79 -0.31 -17.52
C SER A 120 -6.34 0.78 -16.54
N SER A 121 -5.99 0.39 -15.31
CA SER A 121 -5.37 1.29 -14.33
C SER A 121 -4.10 1.95 -14.84
N ARG A 122 -3.40 1.30 -15.79
CA ARG A 122 -2.25 1.86 -16.48
C ARG A 122 -2.60 3.11 -17.26
N ILE A 123 -3.54 3.03 -18.19
CA ILE A 123 -3.95 4.17 -19.03
C ILE A 123 -4.48 5.29 -18.13
N PHE A 124 -5.29 4.93 -17.14
CA PHE A 124 -5.83 5.89 -16.18
C PHE A 124 -4.73 6.66 -15.43
N THR A 125 -3.74 5.92 -14.91
CA THR A 125 -2.63 6.49 -14.14
C THR A 125 -1.70 7.32 -15.04
N GLU A 126 -1.29 6.80 -16.19
CA GLU A 126 -0.43 7.51 -17.15
C GLU A 126 -1.09 8.82 -17.63
N SER A 127 -2.40 8.80 -17.88
CA SER A 127 -3.15 9.99 -18.30
C SER A 127 -3.16 11.08 -17.22
N LEU A 128 -3.40 10.71 -15.96
CA LEU A 128 -3.39 11.68 -14.85
C LEU A 128 -1.99 12.27 -14.62
N PHE A 129 -0.94 11.44 -14.73
CA PHE A 129 0.44 11.89 -14.61
C PHE A 129 0.81 12.89 -15.72
N ALA A 130 0.42 12.59 -16.97
CA ALA A 130 0.61 13.50 -18.09
C ALA A 130 -0.16 14.82 -17.92
N GLU A 131 -1.44 14.76 -17.51
CA GLU A 131 -2.28 15.94 -17.24
C GLU A 131 -1.65 16.87 -16.18
N ARG A 132 -1.04 16.28 -15.15
CA ARG A 132 -0.42 17.01 -14.03
C ARG A 132 1.05 17.37 -14.26
N GLY A 133 1.61 16.97 -15.40
CA GLY A 133 3.01 17.19 -15.77
C GLY A 133 4.00 16.51 -14.84
N VAL A 134 3.67 15.31 -14.35
CA VAL A 134 4.49 14.50 -13.45
C VAL A 134 5.20 13.42 -14.26
N ASN A 135 6.53 13.40 -14.23
CA ASN A 135 7.33 12.36 -14.87
C ASN A 135 7.36 11.10 -14.00
N TYR A 136 7.69 9.94 -14.58
CA TYR A 136 7.73 8.69 -13.83
C TYR A 136 8.83 7.72 -14.27
N ILE A 137 9.29 6.93 -13.31
CA ILE A 137 10.21 5.80 -13.45
C ILE A 137 9.53 4.59 -12.80
N THR A 138 9.35 3.51 -13.57
CA THR A 138 8.76 2.24 -13.10
C THR A 138 9.77 1.11 -13.14
N GLY A 139 9.49 0.04 -12.42
CA GLY A 139 10.36 -1.12 -12.31
C GLY A 139 11.66 -0.80 -11.57
N ALA A 140 11.64 0.21 -10.69
CA ALA A 140 12.82 0.67 -9.99
C ALA A 140 12.96 0.03 -8.60
N HIS A 141 14.13 -0.51 -8.32
CA HIS A 141 14.61 -0.78 -6.98
C HIS A 141 15.56 0.35 -6.59
N VAL A 142 15.22 1.16 -5.58
CA VAL A 142 16.17 2.15 -5.05
C VAL A 142 17.19 1.42 -4.16
N ASN A 143 18.46 1.43 -4.58
CA ASN A 143 19.54 0.69 -3.93
C ASN A 143 20.20 1.53 -2.83
N LYS A 144 20.24 2.86 -2.99
CA LYS A 144 20.92 3.77 -2.08
C LYS A 144 20.28 5.15 -2.11
N VAL A 145 20.19 5.77 -0.94
CA VAL A 145 19.79 7.16 -0.78
C VAL A 145 20.96 7.94 -0.17
N GLU A 146 21.26 9.08 -0.78
CA GLU A 146 22.29 10.01 -0.33
C GLU A 146 21.71 11.43 -0.26
N LYS A 147 22.49 12.38 0.24
CA LYS A 147 22.07 13.78 0.29
C LYS A 147 21.77 14.29 -1.12
N GLY A 148 20.49 14.53 -1.40
CA GLY A 148 19.99 15.09 -2.65
C GLY A 148 20.03 14.15 -3.86
N LYS A 149 20.23 12.84 -3.64
CA LYS A 149 20.33 11.86 -4.73
C LYS A 149 19.86 10.46 -4.31
N VAL A 150 19.21 9.74 -5.22
CA VAL A 150 19.01 8.29 -5.14
C VAL A 150 19.74 7.58 -6.28
N SER A 151 20.23 6.37 -6.01
CA SER A 151 20.68 5.43 -7.03
C SER A 151 19.73 4.25 -7.08
N TYR A 152 19.38 3.80 -8.28
CA TYR A 152 18.40 2.74 -8.49
C TYR A 152 18.81 1.78 -9.61
N GLU A 153 18.26 0.58 -9.55
CA GLU A 153 18.32 -0.44 -10.57
C GLU A 153 16.93 -0.64 -11.18
N LEU A 154 16.84 -0.69 -12.51
CA LEU A 154 15.61 -0.99 -13.21
C LEU A 154 15.44 -2.49 -13.49
N LEU A 155 14.21 -2.89 -13.80
CA LEU A 155 13.86 -4.26 -14.17
C LEU A 155 14.66 -4.81 -15.37
N ASP A 156 15.14 -3.95 -16.28
CA ASP A 156 15.99 -4.35 -17.40
C ASP A 156 17.49 -4.46 -17.02
N GLY A 157 17.85 -4.14 -15.77
CA GLY A 157 19.22 -4.12 -15.26
C GLY A 157 19.91 -2.77 -15.42
N THR A 158 19.26 -1.77 -16.02
CA THR A 158 19.81 -0.42 -16.14
C THR A 158 20.00 0.20 -14.75
N MET A 159 21.21 0.70 -14.47
CA MET A 159 21.49 1.50 -13.29
C MET A 159 21.26 2.98 -13.61
N GLY A 160 20.60 3.70 -12.71
CA GLY A 160 20.32 5.12 -12.86
C GLY A 160 20.51 5.90 -11.55
N GLU A 161 20.52 7.22 -11.68
CA GLU A 161 20.55 8.14 -10.55
C GLU A 161 19.54 9.26 -10.76
N GLU A 162 18.83 9.62 -9.69
CA GLU A 162 17.92 10.77 -9.70
C GLU A 162 18.30 11.74 -8.58
N THR A 163 18.33 13.03 -8.93
CA THR A 163 18.63 14.11 -7.98
C THR A 163 17.35 14.73 -7.45
N PHE A 164 17.34 15.15 -6.20
CA PHE A 164 16.16 15.74 -5.56
C PHE A 164 16.56 16.83 -4.55
N ASP A 165 15.70 17.83 -4.39
CA ASP A 165 15.74 18.80 -3.28
C ASP A 165 14.76 18.41 -2.17
N PHE A 166 13.70 17.66 -2.54
CA PHE A 166 12.74 17.07 -1.62
C PHE A 166 12.39 15.65 -2.07
N SER A 167 12.40 14.70 -1.14
CA SER A 167 12.09 13.31 -1.45
C SER A 167 11.24 12.65 -0.39
N MET A 168 10.19 11.94 -0.82
CA MET A 168 9.36 11.08 0.04
C MET A 168 9.31 9.68 -0.56
N LEU A 169 9.92 8.73 0.13
CA LEU A 169 10.01 7.34 -0.32
C LEU A 169 9.41 6.39 0.70
N ILE A 170 8.44 5.59 0.28
CA ILE A 170 7.84 4.55 1.11
C ILE A 170 8.85 3.42 1.33
N PRO A 171 9.15 3.03 2.58
CA PRO A 171 10.02 1.89 2.85
C PRO A 171 9.27 0.56 2.65
N PRO A 172 9.98 -0.56 2.45
CA PRO A 172 9.33 -1.87 2.45
C PRO A 172 8.82 -2.20 3.86
N PHE A 173 7.76 -3.00 3.91
CA PHE A 173 7.16 -3.42 5.17
C PHE A 173 7.64 -4.83 5.55
N ALA A 174 7.90 -5.02 6.83
CA ALA A 174 8.19 -6.32 7.43
C ALA A 174 7.30 -6.53 8.66
N GLY A 175 7.32 -7.73 9.25
CA GLY A 175 6.77 -7.91 10.60
C GLY A 175 7.58 -7.18 11.66
N VAL A 176 6.94 -6.84 12.78
CA VAL A 176 7.55 -6.04 13.87
C VAL A 176 8.65 -6.77 14.65
N GLY A 177 8.97 -8.01 14.29
CA GLY A 177 10.04 -8.80 14.93
C GLY A 177 9.62 -9.44 16.25
N LEU A 178 8.33 -9.81 16.39
CA LEU A 178 7.86 -10.57 17.55
C LEU A 178 8.57 -11.93 17.62
N LYS A 179 8.97 -12.30 18.84
CA LYS A 179 9.42 -13.65 19.17
C LYS A 179 8.25 -14.45 19.75
N ALA A 180 8.24 -15.75 19.49
CA ALA A 180 7.26 -16.66 20.08
C ALA A 180 8.00 -17.78 20.82
N TYR A 181 7.56 -18.06 22.04
CA TYR A 181 8.10 -19.12 22.88
C TYR A 181 6.98 -20.05 23.32
N ASN A 182 7.24 -21.36 23.33
CA ASN A 182 6.28 -22.32 23.84
C ASN A 182 6.32 -22.39 25.38
N LYS A 183 5.48 -23.25 25.99
CA LYS A 183 5.39 -23.39 27.45
C LYS A 183 6.71 -23.85 28.11
N ALA A 184 7.57 -24.55 27.38
CA ALA A 184 8.88 -25.00 27.85
C ALA A 184 9.98 -23.91 27.68
N GLY A 185 9.65 -22.75 27.09
CA GLY A 185 10.59 -21.67 26.83
C GLY A 185 11.38 -21.83 25.52
N GLU A 186 11.03 -22.80 24.67
CA GLU A 186 11.69 -23.03 23.39
C GLU A 186 11.24 -21.99 22.35
N ASP A 187 12.16 -21.49 21.53
CA ASP A 187 11.87 -20.54 20.45
C ASP A 187 11.10 -21.25 19.32
N ILE A 188 9.86 -20.83 19.10
CA ILE A 188 8.95 -21.31 18.06
C ILE A 188 8.64 -20.21 17.03
N THR A 189 9.47 -19.16 16.96
CA THR A 189 9.26 -18.01 16.10
C THR A 189 9.09 -18.43 14.64
N ASP A 190 9.94 -19.33 14.14
CA ASP A 190 9.89 -19.80 12.75
C ASP A 190 8.68 -20.70 12.46
N THR A 191 8.06 -21.26 13.50
CA THR A 191 6.77 -21.96 13.37
C THR A 191 5.61 -20.97 13.20
N VAL A 192 5.66 -19.82 13.88
CA VAL A 192 4.56 -18.84 13.92
C VAL A 192 4.68 -17.77 12.81
N PHE A 193 5.89 -17.36 12.48
CA PHE A 193 6.17 -16.26 11.56
C PHE A 193 6.89 -16.75 10.30
N ALA A 194 6.66 -16.07 9.18
CA ALA A 194 7.43 -16.23 7.95
C ALA A 194 8.78 -15.50 8.07
N PRO A 195 9.77 -15.78 7.20
CA PRO A 195 11.09 -15.14 7.27
C PRO A 195 11.09 -13.60 7.20
N ASN A 196 10.06 -13.01 6.60
CA ASN A 196 9.84 -11.56 6.56
C ASN A 196 9.22 -10.99 7.86
N GLY A 197 9.03 -11.83 8.88
CA GLY A 197 8.47 -11.49 10.19
C GLY A 197 6.95 -11.41 10.25
N PHE A 198 6.23 -11.54 9.12
CA PHE A 198 4.77 -11.56 9.14
C PHE A 198 4.24 -12.90 9.68
N MET A 199 3.10 -12.89 10.36
CA MET A 199 2.55 -14.09 11.00
C MET A 199 1.90 -15.01 9.98
N LYS A 200 2.24 -16.30 9.99
CA LYS A 200 1.58 -17.32 9.16
C LYS A 200 0.16 -17.55 9.64
N VAL A 201 -0.75 -17.66 8.69
CA VAL A 201 -2.18 -17.95 8.89
C VAL A 201 -2.62 -19.12 8.00
N ASP A 202 -3.91 -19.39 7.89
CA ASP A 202 -4.52 -20.51 7.16
C ASP A 202 -4.47 -20.33 5.64
N ALA A 203 -3.26 -20.23 5.08
CA ALA A 203 -2.99 -20.09 3.65
C ALA A 203 -2.07 -21.20 3.14
N ASP A 204 -2.05 -21.39 1.81
CA ASP A 204 -1.10 -22.30 1.16
C ASP A 204 0.20 -21.56 0.82
N TYR A 205 1.25 -21.85 1.60
CA TYR A 205 2.58 -21.27 1.42
C TYR A 205 3.50 -22.11 0.53
N THR A 206 2.99 -23.15 -0.14
CA THR A 206 3.78 -24.00 -1.03
C THR A 206 4.32 -23.16 -2.19
N PRO A 207 5.64 -23.13 -2.44
CA PRO A 207 6.20 -22.39 -3.56
C PRO A 207 5.67 -22.94 -4.90
N LYS A 208 5.02 -22.09 -5.68
CA LYS A 208 4.44 -22.41 -7.00
C LYS A 208 4.81 -21.31 -8.01
N PRO A 209 4.94 -21.64 -9.31
CA PRO A 209 5.05 -20.62 -10.36
C PRO A 209 3.77 -19.78 -10.44
N TYR A 210 3.89 -18.56 -10.99
CA TYR A 210 2.80 -17.59 -11.07
C TYR A 210 1.53 -18.15 -11.72
N GLU A 211 1.69 -18.97 -12.75
CA GLU A 211 0.61 -19.58 -13.52
C GLU A 211 -0.20 -20.62 -12.72
N GLN A 212 0.32 -21.06 -11.56
CA GLN A 212 -0.33 -22.03 -10.68
C GLN A 212 -0.89 -21.40 -9.40
N TRP A 213 -0.74 -20.08 -9.22
CA TRP A 213 -1.32 -19.38 -8.07
C TRP A 213 -2.84 -19.35 -8.17
N LYS A 214 -3.50 -19.59 -7.04
CA LYS A 214 -4.95 -19.65 -6.96
C LYS A 214 -5.50 -18.69 -5.91
N ALA A 215 -6.71 -18.20 -6.17
CA ALA A 215 -7.51 -17.48 -5.18
C ALA A 215 -7.64 -18.27 -3.87
N SER A 216 -7.77 -19.60 -3.96
CA SER A 216 -7.87 -20.52 -2.82
C SER A 216 -6.59 -20.66 -1.99
N ASP A 217 -5.43 -20.19 -2.48
CA ASP A 217 -4.18 -20.20 -1.71
C ASP A 217 -4.22 -19.16 -0.57
N TRP A 218 -5.11 -18.15 -0.68
CA TRP A 218 -5.21 -17.05 0.27
C TRP A 218 -6.02 -17.40 1.54
N PRO A 219 -5.72 -16.75 2.69
CA PRO A 219 -6.32 -17.10 3.97
C PRO A 219 -7.84 -16.90 3.99
N LEU A 220 -8.57 -17.75 4.72
CA LEU A 220 -10.01 -17.61 4.95
C LEU A 220 -10.30 -17.02 6.33
N THR A 221 -9.74 -17.60 7.39
CA THR A 221 -10.08 -17.36 8.80
C THR A 221 -9.04 -16.54 9.55
N TYR A 222 -7.84 -16.44 8.98
CA TYR A 222 -6.66 -15.79 9.54
C TYR A 222 -6.18 -16.38 10.88
N GLN A 223 -6.53 -17.64 11.14
CA GLN A 223 -6.03 -18.44 12.26
C GLN A 223 -4.64 -18.98 11.93
N ASN A 224 -3.74 -19.02 12.91
CA ASN A 224 -2.46 -19.70 12.73
C ASN A 224 -2.69 -21.23 12.57
N PRO A 225 -2.04 -21.88 11.58
CA PRO A 225 -2.30 -23.29 11.28
C PRO A 225 -1.83 -24.25 12.38
N THR A 226 -0.86 -23.85 13.20
CA THR A 226 -0.33 -24.67 14.31
C THR A 226 -1.03 -24.37 15.62
N TYR A 227 -1.26 -23.09 15.93
CA TYR A 227 -1.80 -22.63 17.21
C TYR A 227 -3.20 -22.04 17.05
N LYS A 228 -4.23 -22.84 17.33
CA LYS A 228 -5.65 -22.49 17.11
C LYS A 228 -6.18 -21.30 17.92
N ASN A 229 -5.46 -20.87 18.95
CA ASN A 229 -5.78 -19.68 19.74
C ASN A 229 -5.04 -18.42 19.26
N VAL A 230 -4.27 -18.51 18.18
CA VAL A 230 -3.49 -17.40 17.62
C VAL A 230 -4.07 -17.01 16.26
N PHE A 231 -4.27 -15.71 16.06
CA PHE A 231 -4.82 -15.13 14.83
C PHE A 231 -4.00 -13.92 14.40
N ALA A 232 -4.06 -13.54 13.12
CA ALA A 232 -3.52 -12.28 12.62
C ALA A 232 -4.59 -11.45 11.90
N ALA A 233 -4.47 -10.12 11.94
CA ALA A 233 -5.38 -9.21 11.25
C ALA A 233 -4.63 -8.01 10.66
N GLY A 234 -5.19 -7.43 9.60
CA GLY A 234 -4.61 -6.29 8.89
C GLY A 234 -3.28 -6.61 8.23
N ILE A 235 -2.32 -5.70 8.31
CA ILE A 235 -1.02 -5.83 7.61
C ILE A 235 -0.17 -6.99 8.15
N ALA A 236 -0.42 -7.45 9.39
CA ALA A 236 0.49 -8.33 10.14
C ALA A 236 0.52 -9.81 9.70
N PHE A 237 -0.45 -10.28 8.91
CA PHE A 237 -0.41 -11.64 8.36
C PHE A 237 0.55 -11.73 7.17
N ALA A 238 1.10 -12.92 6.94
CA ALA A 238 1.97 -13.21 5.80
C ALA A 238 1.13 -13.62 4.58
N PRO A 239 1.15 -12.84 3.47
CA PRO A 239 0.57 -13.30 2.21
C PRO A 239 1.27 -14.58 1.72
N PRO A 240 0.54 -15.54 1.13
CA PRO A 240 1.12 -16.77 0.59
C PRO A 240 2.04 -16.52 -0.61
N HIS A 241 1.67 -15.54 -1.45
CA HIS A 241 2.40 -15.13 -2.64
C HIS A 241 2.07 -13.66 -2.99
N LEU A 242 2.67 -13.13 -4.06
CA LEU A 242 2.33 -11.81 -4.59
C LEU A 242 0.95 -11.84 -5.29
N ILE A 243 0.38 -10.69 -5.58
CA ILE A 243 -0.77 -10.61 -6.50
C ILE A 243 -0.27 -10.29 -7.91
N SER A 244 0.59 -9.29 -8.02
CA SER A 244 1.24 -8.92 -9.29
C SER A 244 2.22 -10.00 -9.73
N LYS A 245 2.40 -10.12 -11.05
CA LYS A 245 3.36 -11.06 -11.64
C LYS A 245 4.78 -10.78 -11.11
N PRO A 246 5.47 -11.80 -10.56
CA PRO A 246 6.85 -11.65 -10.12
C PRO A 246 7.79 -11.24 -11.26
N ALA A 247 8.69 -10.33 -10.96
CA ALA A 247 9.77 -9.89 -11.81
C ALA A 247 11.09 -9.78 -11.02
N LYS A 248 12.19 -9.96 -11.73
CA LYS A 248 13.56 -9.77 -11.25
C LYS A 248 14.38 -9.19 -12.37
N SER A 249 15.35 -8.35 -12.05
CA SER A 249 16.32 -7.85 -13.03
C SER A 249 17.33 -8.95 -13.41
N PRO A 250 18.14 -8.74 -14.48
CA PRO A 250 19.22 -9.66 -14.85
C PRO A 250 20.27 -9.90 -13.76
N SER A 251 20.43 -8.97 -12.80
CA SER A 251 21.34 -9.13 -11.66
C SER A 251 20.77 -10.03 -10.55
N GLY A 252 19.49 -10.42 -10.66
CA GLY A 252 18.78 -11.19 -9.64
C GLY A 252 18.03 -10.34 -8.61
N THR A 253 18.10 -9.01 -8.69
CA THR A 253 17.36 -8.10 -7.80
C THR A 253 15.86 -8.28 -7.96
N VAL A 254 15.17 -8.50 -6.83
CA VAL A 254 13.71 -8.67 -6.79
C VAL A 254 13.05 -7.29 -6.80
N ILE A 255 12.27 -7.01 -7.84
CA ILE A 255 11.55 -5.74 -8.02
C ILE A 255 10.08 -6.07 -8.23
N ASN A 256 9.33 -6.10 -7.13
CA ASN A 256 7.92 -6.46 -7.10
C ASN A 256 7.15 -5.62 -6.09
N PRO A 257 6.00 -5.06 -6.48
CA PRO A 257 5.09 -4.46 -5.53
C PRO A 257 4.47 -5.57 -4.66
N THR A 258 4.52 -5.39 -3.34
CA THR A 258 3.99 -6.38 -2.39
C THR A 258 2.51 -6.14 -2.10
N PRO A 259 1.70 -7.20 -1.85
CA PRO A 259 0.24 -7.09 -1.78
C PRO A 259 -0.25 -6.04 -0.77
N PRO A 260 -1.13 -5.11 -1.15
CA PRO A 260 -1.65 -4.11 -0.23
C PRO A 260 -2.69 -4.71 0.72
N ARG A 261 -2.62 -4.35 2.01
CA ARG A 261 -3.65 -4.67 3.02
C ARG A 261 -4.31 -3.38 3.46
N THR A 262 -5.23 -2.89 2.64
CA THR A 262 -5.87 -1.58 2.80
C THR A 262 -6.86 -1.55 3.99
N GLY A 263 -7.45 -0.39 4.27
CA GLY A 263 -8.33 -0.18 5.43
C GLY A 263 -9.56 -1.10 5.45
N MET A 264 -10.27 -1.22 4.32
CA MET A 264 -11.49 -2.03 4.22
C MET A 264 -11.21 -3.54 4.46
N PRO A 265 -10.27 -4.20 3.74
CA PRO A 265 -9.87 -5.57 4.06
C PRO A 265 -9.41 -5.73 5.51
N SER A 266 -8.61 -4.80 6.03
CA SER A 266 -8.12 -4.88 7.41
C SER A 266 -9.27 -4.83 8.44
N GLY A 267 -10.28 -3.98 8.22
CA GLY A 267 -11.46 -3.89 9.08
C GLY A 267 -12.33 -5.15 9.01
N ILE A 268 -12.59 -5.67 7.81
CA ILE A 268 -13.39 -6.89 7.61
C ILE A 268 -12.70 -8.10 8.25
N ILE A 269 -11.39 -8.26 8.03
CA ILE A 269 -10.58 -9.33 8.64
C ILE A 269 -10.60 -9.20 10.17
N GLY A 270 -10.37 -8.00 10.71
CA GLY A 270 -10.40 -7.77 12.16
C GLY A 270 -11.74 -8.15 12.79
N LYS A 271 -12.84 -7.82 12.12
CA LYS A 271 -14.20 -8.19 12.54
C LYS A 271 -14.43 -9.70 12.50
N ALA A 272 -13.99 -10.38 11.44
CA ALA A 272 -14.11 -11.83 11.32
C ALA A 272 -13.30 -12.55 12.42
N VAL A 273 -12.04 -12.17 12.61
CA VAL A 273 -11.18 -12.70 13.68
C VAL A 273 -11.81 -12.49 15.06
N ALA A 274 -12.32 -11.28 15.35
CA ALA A 274 -12.97 -11.00 16.63
C ALA A 274 -14.20 -11.90 16.87
N ARG A 275 -15.03 -12.12 15.84
CA ARG A 275 -16.19 -13.01 15.93
C ARG A 275 -15.80 -14.46 16.12
N SER A 276 -14.78 -14.93 15.40
CA SER A 276 -14.21 -16.27 15.55
C SER A 276 -13.73 -16.52 16.97
N VAL A 277 -13.01 -15.56 17.57
CA VAL A 277 -12.53 -15.66 18.95
C VAL A 277 -13.71 -15.69 19.93
N CYS A 278 -14.73 -14.84 19.76
CA CYS A 278 -15.94 -14.87 20.59
C CYS A 278 -16.65 -16.23 20.51
N ASP A 279 -16.77 -16.79 19.31
CA ASP A 279 -17.42 -18.07 19.08
C ASP A 279 -16.61 -19.22 19.70
N LEU A 280 -15.28 -19.21 19.60
CA LEU A 280 -14.42 -20.19 20.27
C LEU A 280 -14.55 -20.15 21.81
N ILE A 281 -14.70 -18.95 22.38
CA ILE A 281 -14.89 -18.76 23.83
C ILE A 281 -16.27 -19.27 24.28
N THR A 282 -17.32 -18.96 23.52
CA THR A 282 -18.71 -19.20 23.93
C THR A 282 -19.26 -20.56 23.50
N LYS A 283 -18.75 -21.13 22.40
CA LYS A 283 -19.21 -22.39 21.80
C LYS A 283 -18.15 -23.50 21.85
N GLY A 284 -16.93 -23.20 22.30
CA GLY A 284 -15.84 -24.15 22.44
C GLY A 284 -14.99 -24.35 21.17
N SER A 285 -14.05 -25.28 21.22
CA SER A 285 -13.00 -25.47 20.19
C SER A 285 -13.51 -25.94 18.81
N GLY A 286 -14.74 -26.44 18.74
CA GLY A 286 -15.40 -26.84 17.48
C GLY A 286 -16.24 -25.75 16.83
N ALA A 287 -16.18 -24.51 17.35
CA ALA A 287 -16.95 -23.40 16.79
C ALA A 287 -16.53 -23.09 15.34
N HIS A 288 -17.51 -22.74 14.51
CA HIS A 288 -17.24 -22.24 13.17
C HIS A 288 -16.49 -20.90 13.23
N LEU A 289 -15.40 -20.80 12.47
CA LEU A 289 -14.63 -19.57 12.34
C LEU A 289 -15.23 -18.73 11.20
N HIS A 290 -15.32 -17.43 11.42
CA HIS A 290 -15.80 -16.48 10.43
C HIS A 290 -14.72 -16.24 9.37
N GLU A 291 -15.14 -16.18 8.11
CA GLU A 291 -14.26 -16.05 6.95
C GLU A 291 -14.21 -14.61 6.42
N ALA A 292 -13.05 -14.22 5.88
CA ALA A 292 -12.78 -12.89 5.36
C ALA A 292 -11.65 -12.91 4.31
N SER A 293 -11.67 -13.85 3.35
CA SER A 293 -10.59 -13.92 2.34
C SER A 293 -10.55 -12.69 1.43
N MET A 294 -9.35 -12.20 1.17
CA MET A 294 -9.08 -11.15 0.17
C MET A 294 -9.41 -11.58 -1.27
N ALA A 295 -9.62 -12.87 -1.53
CA ALA A 295 -10.13 -13.39 -2.79
C ALA A 295 -11.67 -13.33 -2.87
N HIS A 296 -12.37 -13.09 -1.76
CA HIS A 296 -13.84 -13.05 -1.69
C HIS A 296 -14.38 -11.69 -1.19
N MET A 297 -13.51 -10.67 -1.10
CA MET A 297 -13.91 -9.31 -0.72
C MET A 297 -13.32 -8.28 -1.65
N GLY A 298 -13.96 -7.11 -1.67
CA GLY A 298 -13.46 -5.96 -2.39
C GLY A 298 -12.63 -5.02 -1.51
N ALA A 299 -12.03 -4.03 -2.15
CA ALA A 299 -11.46 -2.88 -1.48
C ALA A 299 -11.88 -1.60 -2.19
N ALA A 300 -12.21 -0.58 -1.40
CA ALA A 300 -12.31 0.79 -1.87
C ALA A 300 -11.02 1.53 -1.49
N CYS A 301 -10.43 2.24 -2.46
CA CYS A 301 -9.32 3.16 -2.24
C CYS A 301 -9.72 4.53 -2.78
N VAL A 302 -9.49 5.57 -1.98
CA VAL A 302 -9.72 6.95 -2.40
C VAL A 302 -8.43 7.71 -2.17
N ALA A 303 -7.74 8.04 -3.24
CA ALA A 303 -6.50 8.82 -3.21
C ALA A 303 -6.83 10.29 -3.49
N SER A 304 -6.62 11.17 -2.51
CA SER A 304 -6.79 12.60 -2.73
C SER A 304 -5.78 13.09 -3.78
N ALA A 305 -6.24 13.94 -4.70
CA ALA A 305 -5.43 14.58 -5.73
C ALA A 305 -5.52 16.12 -5.65
N GLY A 306 -5.94 16.62 -4.48
CA GLY A 306 -6.19 18.03 -4.20
C GLY A 306 -7.29 18.21 -3.15
N LYS A 307 -7.10 19.17 -2.23
CA LYS A 307 -8.09 19.51 -1.19
C LYS A 307 -8.71 20.88 -1.47
N GLY A 308 -10.04 20.92 -1.44
CA GLY A 308 -10.81 22.13 -1.68
C GLY A 308 -12.31 21.89 -1.53
N TRP A 309 -13.08 22.94 -1.21
CA TRP A 309 -14.54 22.80 -0.98
C TRP A 309 -15.31 22.57 -2.29
N LEU A 310 -14.95 23.31 -3.36
CA LEU A 310 -15.57 23.18 -4.69
C LEU A 310 -14.62 22.59 -5.73
N ASP A 311 -13.32 22.64 -5.46
CA ASP A 311 -12.21 22.31 -6.38
C ASP A 311 -11.37 21.12 -5.88
N GLY A 312 -11.82 20.44 -4.82
CA GLY A 312 -11.20 19.20 -4.36
C GLY A 312 -11.34 18.10 -5.40
N THR A 313 -10.31 17.26 -5.53
CA THR A 313 -10.29 16.13 -6.46
C THR A 313 -9.74 14.90 -5.75
N ALA A 314 -10.28 13.73 -6.07
CA ALA A 314 -9.71 12.47 -5.65
C ALA A 314 -9.93 11.41 -6.73
N ALA A 315 -8.95 10.51 -6.87
CA ALA A 315 -9.12 9.26 -7.59
C ALA A 315 -9.76 8.24 -6.63
N ALA A 316 -11.03 7.94 -6.85
CA ALA A 316 -11.75 6.89 -6.15
C ALA A 316 -11.75 5.63 -7.02
N MET A 317 -11.43 4.49 -6.42
CA MET A 317 -11.46 3.20 -7.08
C MET A 317 -12.04 2.15 -6.15
N THR A 318 -12.84 1.25 -6.71
CA THR A 318 -13.19 -0.01 -6.07
C THR A 318 -12.66 -1.16 -6.87
N VAL A 319 -12.39 -2.25 -6.19
CA VAL A 319 -11.96 -3.49 -6.80
C VAL A 319 -12.66 -4.66 -6.15
N TYR A 320 -13.11 -5.63 -6.95
CA TYR A 320 -13.64 -6.89 -6.43
C TYR A 320 -13.30 -8.08 -7.33
N PRO A 321 -12.73 -9.17 -6.78
CA PRO A 321 -12.03 -9.24 -5.48
C PRO A 321 -10.68 -8.54 -5.48
N VAL A 322 -10.09 -8.33 -4.29
CA VAL A 322 -8.74 -7.74 -4.16
C VAL A 322 -7.69 -8.64 -4.80
N VAL A 323 -7.68 -9.92 -4.43
CA VAL A 323 -6.85 -10.96 -5.07
C VAL A 323 -7.57 -11.48 -6.30
N GLN A 324 -6.89 -11.52 -7.44
CA GLN A 324 -7.50 -11.96 -8.70
C GLN A 324 -7.94 -13.42 -8.64
N ASP A 325 -9.12 -13.69 -9.18
CA ASP A 325 -9.69 -15.02 -9.35
C ASP A 325 -10.03 -15.22 -10.84
N PHE A 326 -9.08 -15.78 -11.58
CA PHE A 326 -9.25 -16.06 -13.02
C PHE A 326 -10.11 -17.30 -13.29
N GLU A 327 -10.32 -18.18 -12.30
CA GLU A 327 -11.23 -19.32 -12.42
C GLU A 327 -12.69 -18.81 -12.40
N LYS A 328 -13.00 -17.86 -11.51
CA LYS A 328 -14.33 -17.25 -11.40
C LYS A 328 -14.58 -16.10 -12.38
N TYR A 329 -13.57 -15.28 -12.67
CA TYR A 329 -13.67 -14.14 -13.60
C TYR A 329 -12.64 -14.26 -14.74
N PRO A 330 -12.93 -15.06 -15.77
CA PRO A 330 -12.02 -15.27 -16.89
C PRO A 330 -11.60 -13.95 -17.57
N GLY A 331 -10.32 -13.82 -17.88
CA GLY A 331 -9.74 -12.67 -18.59
C GLY A 331 -9.32 -11.50 -17.68
N THR A 332 -10.21 -11.03 -16.81
CA THR A 332 -9.94 -9.86 -15.94
C THR A 332 -9.44 -10.25 -14.55
N GLY A 333 -9.74 -11.48 -14.10
CA GLY A 333 -9.53 -11.94 -12.73
C GLY A 333 -10.42 -11.24 -11.71
N ARG A 334 -11.35 -10.37 -12.17
CA ARG A 334 -12.18 -9.50 -11.35
C ARG A 334 -13.54 -9.23 -11.95
N ASP A 335 -14.50 -8.95 -11.08
CA ASP A 335 -15.83 -8.51 -11.47
C ASP A 335 -15.77 -7.03 -11.89
N THR A 336 -16.06 -6.76 -13.17
CA THR A 336 -16.02 -5.42 -13.75
C THR A 336 -17.24 -4.57 -13.38
N ASP A 337 -18.33 -5.16 -12.88
CA ASP A 337 -19.49 -4.41 -12.41
C ASP A 337 -19.25 -3.82 -11.02
N TYR A 338 -18.36 -4.43 -10.23
CA TYR A 338 -17.92 -3.93 -8.92
C TYR A 338 -16.54 -3.28 -8.92
N THR A 339 -15.86 -3.25 -10.07
CA THR A 339 -14.56 -2.62 -10.26
C THR A 339 -14.73 -1.35 -11.11
N PHE A 340 -14.77 -0.20 -10.45
CA PHE A 340 -14.89 1.11 -11.12
C PHE A 340 -13.83 2.08 -10.61
N GLY A 341 -13.54 3.09 -11.42
CA GLY A 341 -12.62 4.18 -11.10
C GLY A 341 -13.18 5.50 -11.59
N GLU A 342 -13.12 6.53 -10.75
CA GLU A 342 -13.58 7.87 -11.08
C GLU A 342 -12.62 8.91 -10.48
N ILE A 343 -12.38 10.00 -11.19
CA ILE A 343 -11.69 11.17 -10.68
C ILE A 343 -12.70 12.30 -10.55
N GLY A 344 -12.79 12.89 -9.37
CA GLY A 344 -13.62 14.08 -9.22
C GLY A 344 -13.85 14.51 -7.78
N LEU A 345 -14.73 15.51 -7.66
CA LEU A 345 -15.13 16.11 -6.38
C LEU A 345 -15.90 15.14 -5.49
N ALA A 346 -16.66 14.21 -6.09
CA ALA A 346 -17.38 13.18 -5.33
C ALA A 346 -16.43 12.32 -4.49
N GLY A 347 -15.32 11.85 -5.08
CA GLY A 347 -14.28 11.11 -4.36
C GLY A 347 -13.68 11.91 -3.21
N HIS A 348 -13.43 13.22 -3.42
CA HIS A 348 -12.91 14.11 -2.37
C HIS A 348 -13.84 14.15 -1.14
N TRP A 349 -15.14 14.36 -1.37
CA TRP A 349 -16.14 14.38 -0.30
C TRP A 349 -16.31 13.03 0.38
N ILE A 350 -16.28 11.93 -0.37
CA ILE A 350 -16.32 10.56 0.18
C ILE A 350 -15.15 10.36 1.14
N LYS A 351 -13.90 10.69 0.74
CA LYS A 351 -12.72 10.62 1.61
C LYS A 351 -12.93 11.42 2.89
N HIS A 352 -13.42 12.66 2.76
CA HIS A 352 -13.64 13.55 3.89
C HIS A 352 -14.66 12.97 4.88
N ILE A 353 -15.80 12.49 4.38
CA ILE A 353 -16.85 11.88 5.20
C ILE A 353 -16.31 10.62 5.89
N LEU A 354 -15.64 9.74 5.15
CA LEU A 354 -15.06 8.51 5.70
C LEU A 354 -14.06 8.80 6.83
N HIS A 355 -13.24 9.85 6.69
CA HIS A 355 -12.31 10.27 7.75
C HIS A 355 -13.04 10.58 9.07
N TYR A 356 -14.08 11.42 9.03
CA TYR A 356 -14.81 11.79 10.24
C TYR A 356 -15.65 10.65 10.79
N LEU A 357 -16.29 9.86 9.93
CA LEU A 357 -17.07 8.69 10.33
C LEU A 357 -16.18 7.63 11.00
N PHE A 358 -14.99 7.37 10.45
CA PHE A 358 -14.03 6.45 11.04
C PHE A 358 -13.57 6.93 12.42
N ILE A 359 -13.20 8.20 12.59
CA ILE A 359 -12.81 8.74 13.90
C ILE A 359 -13.98 8.72 14.88
N TYR A 360 -15.20 9.03 14.43
CA TYR A 360 -16.40 8.96 15.25
C TYR A 360 -16.63 7.53 15.77
N LYS A 361 -16.47 6.55 14.88
CA LYS A 361 -16.58 5.12 15.19
C LYS A 361 -15.48 4.65 16.12
N ALA A 362 -14.22 5.04 15.88
CA ALA A 362 -13.08 4.70 16.72
C ALA A 362 -13.20 5.26 18.15
N LYS A 363 -13.89 6.41 18.31
CA LYS A 363 -14.22 7.00 19.61
C LYS A 363 -15.46 6.38 20.27
N LEU A 364 -16.08 5.36 19.66
CA LEU A 364 -17.27 4.64 20.15
C LEU A 364 -18.44 5.57 20.50
N LYS A 365 -18.59 6.69 19.78
CA LYS A 365 -19.63 7.69 20.03
C LYS A 365 -21.04 7.13 19.76
N PRO A 366 -22.13 7.71 20.31
CA PRO A 366 -23.48 7.20 20.15
C PRO A 366 -23.83 6.86 18.70
N PHE A 367 -24.51 5.73 18.49
CA PHE A 367 -24.87 5.19 17.17
C PHE A 367 -23.71 4.77 16.27
N TRP A 368 -22.45 4.70 16.74
CA TRP A 368 -21.33 4.26 15.90
C TRP A 368 -21.56 2.92 15.18
N LYS A 369 -22.37 2.02 15.75
CA LYS A 369 -22.70 0.71 15.20
C LYS A 369 -23.49 0.76 13.87
N ILE A 370 -24.15 1.88 13.56
CA ILE A 370 -24.89 2.04 12.30
C ILE A 370 -23.99 2.49 11.15
N ILE A 371 -22.79 3.00 11.47
CA ILE A 371 -21.81 3.40 10.46
C ILE A 371 -21.25 2.11 9.83
N PRO A 372 -21.39 1.92 8.51
CA PRO A 372 -20.91 0.72 7.83
C PRO A 372 -19.39 0.56 7.98
N GLU A 373 -18.91 -0.66 7.71
CA GLU A 373 -17.47 -0.91 7.53
C GLU A 373 -16.98 -0.40 6.18
#